data_AF-A0A7Y8F7G8-F1
#
_entry.id   AF-A0A7Y8F7G8-F1
#
_cell.length_a   1.000
_cell.length_b   1.000
_cell.length_c   1.000
_cell.angle_alpha   90.00
_cell.angle_beta   90.00
_cell.angle_gamma   90.00
#
_symmetry.space_group_name_H-M   'P 1'
#
loop_
_entity.id
_entity.type
_entity.pdbx_description
1 polymer ?
#
loop_
_entity_poly.entity_id
_entity_poly.type
_entity_poly.pdbx_seq_one_letter_code
_entity_poly.pdbx_strand_id
1 'polypeptide(L)' 'AGVRLTDGRTVSVLRDWEGKGADGKQKAVFLRRLRDGGCRLFGNVLTPDYNAAHRDHFHLDGAARGVCLSAR' A
#
# COMPACT_ATOMS: atom_id res chain seq x y z
N ALA A 1 -1.85 2.40 9.24
CA ALA A 1 -2.67 1.26 8.74
C ALA A 1 -1.84 -0.02 8.58
N GLY A 2 -2.50 -1.18 8.42
CA GLY A 2 -1.83 -2.46 8.18
C GLY A 2 -2.79 -3.66 8.11
N VAL A 3 -2.26 -4.84 7.80
CA VAL A 3 -2.98 -6.12 7.71
C VAL A 3 -2.41 -7.12 8.73
N ARG A 4 -3.28 -7.83 9.43
CA ARG A 4 -2.91 -9.00 10.25
C ARG A 4 -3.16 -10.26 9.42
N LEU A 5 -2.14 -11.09 9.27
CA LEU A 5 -2.22 -12.37 8.58
C LEU A 5 -2.69 -13.46 9.55
N THR A 6 -3.24 -14.55 9.01
CA THR A 6 -3.74 -15.69 9.79
C THR A 6 -2.67 -16.40 10.60
N ASP A 7 -1.40 -16.30 10.18
CA ASP A 7 -0.24 -16.81 10.92
C ASP A 7 0.26 -15.86 12.02
N GLY A 8 -0.49 -14.79 12.32
CA GLY A 8 -0.17 -13.82 13.37
C GLY A 8 0.76 -12.69 12.93
N ARG A 9 1.41 -12.78 11.75
CA ARG A 9 2.27 -11.71 11.25
C ARG A 9 1.47 -10.44 10.98
N THR A 10 2.09 -9.28 11.23
CA THR A 10 1.52 -7.98 10.87
C THR A 10 2.34 -7.34 9.76
N VAL A 11 1.64 -6.88 8.72
CA VAL A 11 2.19 -6.04 7.67
C VAL A 11 1.69 -4.62 7.86
N SER A 12 2.59 -3.72 8.27
CA SER A 12 2.32 -2.31 8.52
C SER A 12 2.71 -1.49 7.30
N VAL A 13 1.82 -0.59 6.86
CA VAL A 13 2.14 0.32 5.75
C VAL A 13 3.35 1.18 6.12
N LEU A 14 3.33 1.85 7.26
CA LEU A 14 4.43 2.74 7.69
C LEU A 14 5.79 2.03 7.80
N ARG A 15 5.83 0.81 8.36
CA ARG A 15 7.11 0.14 8.67
C ARG A 15 7.64 -0.70 7.52
N ASP A 16 6.75 -1.32 6.76
CA ASP A 16 7.13 -2.38 5.83
C ASP A 16 7.10 -1.91 4.36
N TRP A 17 6.72 -0.66 4.07
CA TRP A 17 6.61 -0.12 2.71
C TRP A 17 7.92 -0.17 1.92
N GLU A 18 9.04 0.16 2.57
CA GLU A 18 10.39 0.18 1.96
C GLU A 18 11.07 -1.20 1.94
N GLY A 19 10.45 -2.20 2.57
CA GLY A 19 10.93 -3.58 2.55
C GLY A 19 12.26 -3.82 3.28
N LYS A 20 12.52 -3.07 4.35
CA LYS A 20 13.71 -3.24 5.22
C LYS A 20 13.51 -4.36 6.25
N GLY A 21 14.62 -4.98 6.69
CA GLY A 21 14.63 -6.05 7.70
C GLY A 21 14.44 -7.46 7.13
N ALA A 22 14.47 -8.48 8.01
CA ALA A 22 14.52 -9.90 7.65
C ALA A 22 13.39 -10.35 6.70
N ASP A 23 12.16 -9.89 6.94
CA ASP A 23 10.97 -10.18 6.12
C ASP A 23 10.50 -8.99 5.27
N GLY A 24 11.31 -7.94 5.19
CA GLY A 24 10.90 -6.66 4.64
C GLY A 24 10.47 -6.78 3.18
N LYS A 25 11.29 -7.44 2.35
CA LYS A 25 11.01 -7.58 0.91
C LYS A 25 9.66 -8.24 0.65
N GLN A 26 9.33 -9.32 1.37
CA GLN A 26 8.08 -10.06 1.20
C GLN A 26 6.88 -9.19 1.57
N LYS A 27 6.98 -8.43 2.65
CA LYS A 27 5.93 -7.51 3.10
C LYS A 27 5.74 -6.32 2.17
N ALA A 28 6.82 -5.74 1.64
CA ALA A 28 6.74 -4.70 0.63
C ALA A 28 6.06 -5.19 -0.65
N VAL A 29 6.42 -6.39 -1.14
CA VAL A 29 5.75 -7.03 -2.28
C VAL A 29 4.26 -7.25 -2.00
N PHE A 30 3.90 -7.71 -0.80
CA PHE A 30 2.49 -7.85 -0.40
C PHE A 30 1.75 -6.50 -0.48
N LEU A 31 2.33 -5.43 0.06
CA LEU A 31 1.73 -4.09 -0.01
C LEU A 31 1.61 -3.56 -1.44
N ARG A 32 2.59 -3.81 -2.32
CA ARG A 32 2.50 -3.46 -3.74
C ARG A 32 1.40 -4.24 -4.46
N ARG A 33 1.22 -5.52 -4.15
CA ARG A 33 0.10 -6.31 -4.68
C ARG A 33 -1.26 -5.77 -4.24
N LEU A 34 -1.39 -5.29 -3.00
CA LEU A 34 -2.62 -4.64 -2.54
C LEU A 34 -2.88 -3.33 -3.31
N ARG A 35 -1.84 -2.54 -3.58
CA ARG A 35 -1.95 -1.31 -4.39
C ARG A 35 -2.44 -1.63 -5.80
N ASP A 36 -1.75 -2.54 -6.47
CA ASP A 36 -2.05 -2.90 -7.87
C ASP A 36 -3.42 -3.59 -7.99
N GLY A 37 -3.83 -4.35 -6.96
CA GLY A 37 -5.20 -4.86 -6.82
C GLY A 37 -6.23 -3.73 -6.66
N GLY A 38 -5.97 -2.79 -5.75
CA GLY A 38 -6.83 -1.64 -5.51
C GLY A 38 -7.04 -0.79 -6.76
N CYS A 39 -6.01 -0.57 -7.58
CA CYS A 39 -6.12 0.24 -8.80
C CYS A 39 -7.07 -0.36 -9.85
N ARG A 40 -7.43 -1.64 -9.73
CA ARG A 40 -8.42 -2.30 -10.59
C ARG A 40 -9.86 -2.12 -10.09
N LEU A 41 -10.03 -1.69 -8.83
CA LEU A 41 -11.33 -1.63 -8.14
C LEU A 41 -11.75 -0.21 -7.78
N PHE A 42 -10.79 0.67 -7.51
CA PHE A 42 -11.02 2.04 -7.04
C PHE A 42 -10.60 3.05 -8.10
N GLY A 43 -11.23 4.23 -8.08
CA GLY A 43 -10.82 5.36 -8.90
C GLY A 43 -9.42 5.82 -8.50
N ASN A 44 -9.23 6.22 -7.25
CA ASN A 44 -7.91 6.58 -6.76
C ASN A 44 -7.38 5.55 -5.78
N VAL A 45 -6.07 5.31 -5.89
CA VAL A 45 -5.28 4.58 -4.91
C VAL A 45 -4.03 5.38 -4.62
N LEU A 46 -4.02 6.08 -3.49
CA LEU A 46 -2.88 6.86 -3.04
C LEU A 46 -2.18 6.10 -1.91
N THR A 47 -0.87 5.95 -2.06
CA THR A 47 -0.02 5.15 -1.17
C THR A 47 1.15 6.00 -0.68
N PRO A 48 2.06 5.48 0.17
CA PRO A 48 3.21 6.26 0.61
C PRO A 48 4.08 6.79 -0.54
N ASP A 49 4.06 6.15 -1.71
CA ASP A 49 4.75 6.63 -2.89
C ASP A 49 4.10 7.92 -3.47
N TYR A 50 2.89 8.33 -3.10
CA TYR A 50 2.29 9.55 -3.68
C TYR A 50 2.80 10.83 -3.03
N ASN A 51 2.67 10.96 -1.71
CA ASN A 51 3.18 12.09 -0.93
C ASN A 51 3.15 11.80 0.59
N ALA A 52 3.66 12.75 1.38
CA ALA A 52 3.78 12.63 2.84
C ALA A 52 2.45 12.40 3.58
N ALA A 53 1.33 12.89 3.04
CA ALA A 53 0.02 12.68 3.66
C ALA A 53 -0.40 11.20 3.66
N HIS A 54 0.12 10.40 2.73
CA HIS A 54 -0.24 9.00 2.55
C HIS A 54 0.82 8.04 3.08
N ARG A 55 1.79 8.52 3.88
CA ARG A 55 2.96 7.75 4.33
C ARG A 55 2.64 6.47 5.13
N ASP A 56 1.46 6.39 5.73
CA ASP A 56 1.11 5.32 6.67
C ASP A 56 -0.22 4.62 6.37
N HIS A 57 -0.84 4.92 5.22
CA HIS A 57 -2.12 4.32 4.83
C HIS A 57 -2.33 4.29 3.31
N PHE A 58 -3.41 3.63 2.91
CA PHE A 58 -3.92 3.63 1.55
C PHE A 58 -5.16 4.53 1.55
N HIS A 59 -5.18 5.54 0.70
CA HIS A 59 -6.41 6.27 0.39
C HIS A 59 -7.07 5.62 -0.82
N LEU A 60 -8.32 5.18 -0.65
CA LEU A 60 -9.10 4.48 -1.66
C LEU A 60 -10.42 5.22 -1.82
N ASP A 61 -10.73 5.66 -3.03
CA ASP A 61 -12.01 6.31 -3.33
C ASP A 61 -12.54 5.96 -4.73
N GLY A 62 -13.84 6.12 -4.93
CA GLY A 62 -14.56 5.75 -6.15
C GLY A 62 -14.62 6.84 -7.22
N ALA A 63 -13.59 7.69 -7.37
CA ALA A 63 -13.60 8.75 -8.38
C ALA A 63 -13.89 8.24 -9.81
N ALA A 64 -14.73 8.99 -10.54
CA ALA A 64 -15.14 8.67 -11.92
C ALA A 64 -13.99 8.71 -12.95
N ARG A 65 -12.88 9.41 -12.64
CA ARG A 65 -11.59 9.28 -13.31
C ARG A 65 -10.53 9.10 -12.25
N GLY A 66 -9.67 8.11 -12.43
CA GLY A 66 -8.80 7.61 -11.39
C GLY A 66 -7.32 7.84 -11.64
N VAL A 67 -6.56 8.03 -10.55
CA VAL A 67 -5.09 8.05 -10.60
C VAL A 67 -4.54 6.91 -9.75
N CYS A 68 -3.81 6.00 -10.41
CA CYS A 68 -3.01 4.96 -9.75
C CYS A 68 -1.57 5.48 -9.66
N LEU A 69 -1.28 6.29 -8.64
CA LEU A 69 0.02 6.94 -8.50
C LEU A 69 0.97 6.11 -7.62
N SER A 70 2.03 5.62 -8.27
CA SER A 70 3.34 5.44 -7.66
C SER A 70 4.12 6.69 -8.05
N ALA A 71 4.70 7.48 -7.14
CA ALA A 71 5.68 8.47 -7.60
C ALA A 71 6.77 7.73 -8.40
N ARG A 72 7.24 8.43 -9.43
CA ARG A 72 8.38 8.03 -10.26
C ARG A 72 9.61 7.77 -9.39
#